data_AF-A0AAP0LH99-F1
#
_entry.id   AF-A0AAP0LH99-F1
#
_cell.length_a   1.000
_cell.length_b   1.000
_cell.length_c   1.000
_cell.angle_alpha   90.00
_cell.angle_beta   90.00
_cell.angle_gamma   90.00
#
_symmetry.space_group_name_H-M   'P 1'
#
loop_
_entity.id
_entity.type
_entity.pdbx_description
1 polymer ?
#
loop_
_entity_poly.entity_id
_entity_poly.type
_entity_poly.pdbx_seq_one_letter_code
_entity_poly.pdbx_strand_id
1 'polypeptide(L)'
;MDYVQPRVSRWIQKHETVANVDKLGAIRRTLDKLRPSEVTWDPYVNLRENGVVQAMAFYSGKIKYMDVVEPYHPERIQRQFGHVHSIPDPPYRPLEAHRGPSANKYSVEYGFEQDNWERWRNHLLAPEVRGEKAVFEFLATPDYLPWFVKVSHPVITNLSFEDLEMVATTIADNGLLERNRRALDAALRWMDLPPEVCMIE
;
A
#
# COMPACT_ATOMS: atom_id res chain seq x y z
N MET A 1 -24.85 -0.28 -28.36
CA MET A 1 -23.82 0.05 -27.35
C MET A 1 -22.52 -0.51 -27.87
N ASP A 2 -21.63 0.35 -28.36
CA ASP A 2 -20.33 -0.11 -28.86
C ASP A 2 -19.50 -0.63 -27.67
N TYR A 3 -19.06 -1.88 -27.77
CA TYR A 3 -18.15 -2.49 -26.81
C TYR A 3 -16.83 -1.71 -26.84
N VAL A 4 -16.67 -0.77 -25.92
CA VAL A 4 -15.40 -0.08 -25.72
C VAL A 4 -14.44 -1.09 -25.11
N GLN A 5 -13.54 -1.64 -25.92
CA GLN A 5 -12.45 -2.48 -25.41
C GLN A 5 -11.75 -1.78 -24.23
N PRO A 6 -11.41 -2.51 -23.15
CA PRO A 6 -10.65 -1.98 -22.05
C PRO A 6 -9.41 -1.22 -22.57
N ARG A 7 -9.12 -0.03 -22.05
CA ARG A 7 -7.99 0.77 -22.55
C ARG A 7 -6.65 0.03 -22.43
N VAL A 8 -6.52 -0.88 -21.46
CA VAL A 8 -5.37 -1.75 -21.27
C VAL A 8 -5.12 -2.69 -22.47
N SER A 9 -6.18 -3.08 -23.20
CA SER A 9 -6.09 -3.90 -24.41
C SER A 9 -5.30 -3.22 -25.53
N ARG A 10 -5.27 -1.88 -25.54
CA ARG A 10 -4.49 -1.09 -26.52
C ARG A 10 -3.00 -1.06 -26.22
N TRP A 11 -2.62 -1.41 -24.99
CA TRP A 11 -1.24 -1.36 -24.49
C TRP A 11 -0.58 -2.73 -24.39
N ILE A 12 -1.25 -3.80 -24.85
CA ILE A 12 -0.60 -5.10 -25.00
C ILE A 12 0.48 -4.95 -26.08
N GLN A 13 1.70 -4.67 -25.62
CA GLN A 13 2.87 -4.72 -26.47
C GLN A 13 2.98 -6.17 -26.95
N LYS A 14 2.76 -6.39 -28.24
CA LYS A 14 3.11 -7.67 -28.86
C LYS A 14 4.58 -7.89 -28.54
N HIS A 15 4.89 -8.88 -27.69
CA HIS A 15 6.26 -9.26 -27.39
C HIS A 15 6.91 -9.69 -28.70
N GLU A 16 7.55 -8.77 -29.41
CA GLU A 16 8.49 -9.11 -30.46
C GLU A 16 9.68 -9.77 -29.75
N THR A 17 9.96 -11.01 -30.14
CA THR A 17 11.00 -11.89 -29.59
C THR A 17 12.42 -11.35 -29.71
N VAL A 18 12.61 -10.19 -30.36
CA VAL A 18 13.88 -9.51 -30.51
C VAL A 18 13.71 -8.06 -30.09
N ALA A 19 14.50 -7.62 -29.11
CA ALA A 19 14.56 -6.22 -28.71
C ALA A 19 15.06 -5.36 -29.89
N ASN A 20 14.13 -4.74 -30.61
CA ASN A 20 14.46 -3.87 -31.72
C ASN A 20 14.94 -2.52 -31.16
N VAL A 21 16.26 -2.38 -30.99
CA VAL A 21 16.93 -1.19 -30.45
C VAL A 21 16.56 0.06 -31.25
N ASP A 22 16.36 -0.06 -32.56
CA ASP A 22 15.96 1.07 -33.42
C ASP A 22 14.53 1.53 -33.14
N LYS A 23 13.62 0.59 -32.85
CA LYS A 23 12.24 0.89 -32.44
C LYS A 23 12.20 1.59 -31.08
N LEU A 24 12.99 1.13 -30.12
CA LEU A 24 13.13 1.79 -28.82
C LEU A 24 13.72 3.21 -28.98
N GLY A 25 14.75 3.36 -29.82
CA GLY A 25 15.35 4.65 -30.13
C GLY A 25 14.39 5.59 -30.88
N ALA A 26 13.48 5.08 -31.70
CA ALA A 26 12.44 5.87 -32.35
C ALA A 26 11.35 6.32 -31.36
N ILE A 27 10.90 5.44 -30.46
CA ILE A 27 9.95 5.80 -29.38
C ILE A 27 10.56 6.88 -28.49
N ARG A 28 11.82 6.71 -28.06
CA ARG A 28 12.51 7.67 -27.20
C ARG A 28 12.65 9.04 -27.84
N ARG A 29 13.09 9.10 -29.11
CA ARG A 29 13.12 10.35 -29.89
C ARG A 29 11.75 11.00 -30.05
N THR A 30 10.68 10.22 -30.07
CA THR A 30 9.31 10.75 -30.13
C THR A 30 8.91 11.34 -28.78
N LEU A 31 9.20 10.66 -27.68
CA LEU A 31 8.98 11.16 -26.32
C LEU A 31 9.79 12.43 -26.03
N ASP A 32 11.06 12.48 -26.44
CA ASP A 32 11.95 13.64 -26.25
C ASP A 32 11.47 14.88 -27.03
N LYS A 33 10.67 14.69 -28.08
CA LYS A 33 10.08 15.77 -28.88
C LYS A 33 8.70 16.22 -28.38
N LEU A 34 8.08 15.49 -27.46
CA LEU A 34 6.76 15.87 -26.95
C LEU A 34 6.84 17.17 -26.16
N ARG A 35 5.96 18.11 -26.51
CA ARG A 35 5.78 19.34 -25.75
C ARG A 35 4.83 19.08 -24.57
N PRO A 36 4.91 19.87 -23.48
CA PRO A 36 4.01 19.71 -22.34
C PRO A 36 2.52 19.76 -22.69
N SER A 37 2.14 20.51 -23.73
CA SER A 37 0.76 20.62 -24.23
C SER A 37 0.27 19.37 -24.97
N GLU A 38 1.19 18.51 -25.42
CA GLU A 38 0.89 17.27 -26.15
C GLU A 38 0.80 16.07 -25.20
N VAL A 39 1.22 16.25 -23.94
CA VAL A 39 1.13 15.23 -22.90
C VAL A 39 -0.18 15.39 -22.15
N THR A 40 -0.98 14.32 -22.11
CA THR A 40 -2.12 14.24 -21.19
C THR A 40 -1.60 13.90 -19.80
N TRP A 41 -1.33 14.93 -18.99
CA TRP A 41 -0.83 14.77 -17.61
C TRP A 41 -1.85 14.16 -16.66
N ASP A 42 -3.13 14.41 -16.92
CA ASP A 42 -4.24 13.83 -16.17
C ASP A 42 -5.19 13.06 -17.10
N PRO A 43 -4.86 11.81 -17.47
CA PRO A 43 -5.72 10.99 -18.33
C PRO A 43 -7.04 10.58 -17.66
N TYR A 44 -7.19 10.84 -16.36
CA TYR A 44 -8.35 10.46 -15.57
C TYR A 44 -9.14 11.68 -15.05
N VAL A 45 -8.85 12.89 -15.52
CA VAL A 45 -9.48 14.14 -15.04
C VAL A 45 -11.02 14.03 -15.04
N ASN A 46 -11.59 13.59 -16.16
CA ASN A 46 -13.04 13.39 -16.29
C ASN A 46 -13.58 12.34 -15.31
N LEU A 47 -12.80 11.31 -14.98
CA LEU A 47 -13.22 10.29 -14.01
C LEU A 47 -13.11 10.80 -12.57
N ARG A 48 -12.12 11.64 -12.27
CA ARG A 48 -11.96 12.29 -10.95
C ARG A 48 -13.07 13.30 -10.70
N GLU A 49 -13.40 14.12 -11.70
CA GLU A 49 -14.48 15.11 -11.64
C GLU A 49 -15.84 14.45 -11.46
N ASN A 50 -16.06 13.30 -12.10
CA ASN A 50 -17.27 12.50 -11.94
C ASN A 50 -17.29 11.64 -10.66
N GLY A 51 -16.30 11.75 -9.77
CA GLY A 51 -16.23 11.00 -8.51
C GLY A 51 -15.92 9.51 -8.66
N VAL A 52 -15.69 9.01 -9.88
CA VAL A 52 -15.52 7.58 -10.18
C VAL A 52 -14.21 7.07 -9.58
N VAL A 53 -13.14 7.86 -9.63
CA VAL A 53 -11.83 7.48 -9.06
C VAL A 53 -11.91 7.34 -7.55
N GLN A 54 -12.62 8.25 -6.89
CA GLN A 54 -12.86 8.22 -5.44
C GLN A 54 -13.71 7.01 -5.06
N ALA A 55 -14.72 6.67 -5.87
CA ALA A 55 -15.51 5.44 -5.67
C ALA A 55 -14.66 4.18 -5.87
N MET A 56 -13.82 4.13 -6.92
CA MET A 56 -12.92 3.00 -7.19
C MET A 56 -11.91 2.75 -6.07
N ALA A 57 -11.49 3.78 -5.35
CA ALA A 57 -10.60 3.62 -4.20
C ALA A 57 -11.25 2.84 -3.04
N PHE A 58 -12.57 2.67 -3.04
CA PHE A 58 -13.30 1.80 -2.09
C PHE A 58 -13.59 0.40 -2.65
N TYR A 59 -12.96 -0.01 -3.75
CA TYR A 59 -13.01 -1.39 -4.21
C TYR A 59 -12.40 -2.31 -3.16
N SER A 60 -13.13 -3.32 -2.68
CA SER A 60 -12.61 -4.35 -1.78
C SER A 60 -12.60 -5.68 -2.52
N GLY A 61 -11.41 -6.21 -2.74
CA GLY A 61 -11.21 -7.35 -3.63
C GLY A 61 -9.77 -7.50 -4.05
N LYS A 62 -9.51 -8.46 -4.93
CA LYS A 62 -8.16 -8.68 -5.44
C LYS A 62 -7.93 -7.82 -6.68
N ILE A 63 -6.77 -7.19 -6.76
CA ILE A 63 -6.32 -6.47 -7.94
C ILE A 63 -5.24 -7.29 -8.65
N LYS A 64 -5.21 -7.24 -9.97
CA LYS A 64 -4.24 -7.97 -10.79
C LYS A 64 -3.44 -7.01 -11.63
N TYR A 65 -2.12 -7.15 -11.59
CA TYR A 65 -1.19 -6.51 -12.49
C TYR A 65 -0.25 -7.56 -13.09
N MET A 66 -0.35 -7.76 -14.40
CA MET A 66 0.37 -8.84 -15.11
C MET A 66 0.06 -10.23 -14.51
N ASP A 67 1.07 -10.90 -13.98
CA ASP A 67 1.01 -12.19 -13.29
C ASP A 67 0.81 -12.05 -11.77
N VAL A 68 0.92 -10.84 -11.23
CA VAL A 68 0.79 -10.57 -9.80
C VAL A 68 -0.66 -10.27 -9.46
N VAL A 69 -1.19 -11.01 -8.48
CA VAL A 69 -2.52 -10.77 -7.90
C VAL A 69 -2.31 -10.41 -6.44
N GLU A 70 -2.80 -9.24 -6.03
CA GLU A 70 -2.69 -8.78 -4.65
C GLU A 70 -4.09 -8.46 -4.09
N PRO A 71 -4.37 -8.81 -2.82
CA PRO A 71 -5.57 -8.38 -2.15
C PRO A 71 -5.52 -6.86 -1.87
N TYR A 72 -6.58 -6.16 -2.25
CA TYR A 72 -6.80 -4.76 -1.93
C TYR A 72 -7.99 -4.61 -0.97
N HIS A 73 -7.70 -4.08 0.21
CA HIS A 73 -8.63 -3.99 1.35
C HIS A 73 -8.71 -2.54 1.85
N PRO A 74 -9.52 -1.67 1.23
CA PRO A 74 -9.66 -0.28 1.67
C PRO A 74 -10.21 -0.13 3.09
N GLU A 75 -10.96 -1.12 3.58
CA GLU A 75 -11.41 -1.21 4.97
C GLU A 75 -10.25 -1.29 5.98
N ARG A 76 -9.07 -1.78 5.56
CA ARG A 76 -7.86 -1.83 6.41
C ARG A 76 -7.10 -0.51 6.47
N ILE A 77 -7.49 0.47 5.64
CA ILE A 77 -6.82 1.78 5.52
C ILE A 77 -7.83 2.93 5.61
N GLN A 78 -8.93 2.74 6.33
CA GLN A 78 -9.99 3.74 6.55
C GLN A 78 -9.47 5.13 6.96
N ARG A 79 -8.38 5.18 7.73
CA ARG A 79 -7.69 6.44 8.12
C ARG A 79 -7.22 7.25 6.92
N GLN A 80 -6.67 6.60 5.89
CA GLN A 80 -6.22 7.29 4.66
C GLN A 80 -7.40 7.92 3.89
N PHE A 81 -8.61 7.42 4.13
CA PHE A 81 -9.86 7.93 3.56
C PHE A 81 -10.59 8.92 4.48
N GLY A 82 -9.99 9.28 5.62
CA GLY A 82 -10.60 10.17 6.62
C GLY A 82 -11.79 9.55 7.36
N HIS A 83 -11.77 8.23 7.56
CA HIS A 83 -12.77 7.51 8.36
C HIS A 83 -12.15 6.98 9.66
N VAL A 84 -13.00 6.84 10.68
CA VAL A 84 -12.64 6.23 11.97
C VAL A 84 -12.21 4.80 11.71
N HIS A 85 -11.05 4.41 12.24
CA HIS A 85 -10.49 3.09 11.98
C HIS A 85 -11.20 2.01 12.82
N SER A 86 -11.91 1.10 12.17
CA SER A 86 -12.52 -0.06 12.82
C SER A 86 -11.62 -1.31 12.76
N ILE A 87 -12.00 -2.36 13.48
CA ILE A 87 -11.41 -3.69 13.27
C ILE A 87 -11.74 -4.15 11.84
N PRO A 88 -10.74 -4.46 10.99
CA PRO A 88 -10.99 -4.92 9.64
C PRO A 88 -11.30 -6.41 9.59
N ASP A 89 -12.06 -6.81 8.56
CA ASP A 89 -12.27 -8.23 8.23
C ASP A 89 -10.95 -8.95 7.98
N PRO A 90 -10.80 -10.24 8.34
CA PRO A 90 -9.59 -11.03 8.12
C PRO A 90 -9.06 -10.92 6.68
N PRO A 91 -7.72 -10.92 6.48
CA PRO A 91 -7.16 -10.76 5.16
C PRO A 91 -7.54 -11.94 4.27
N TYR A 92 -7.58 -11.74 2.95
CA TYR A 92 -7.81 -12.85 2.02
C TYR A 92 -6.80 -13.98 2.28
N ARG A 93 -7.30 -15.22 2.30
CA ARG A 93 -6.44 -16.39 2.39
C ARG A 93 -5.75 -16.61 1.02
N PRO A 94 -4.42 -16.73 0.97
CA PRO A 94 -3.74 -17.12 -0.26
C PRO A 94 -4.08 -18.57 -0.63
N LEU A 95 -4.08 -18.87 -1.93
CA LEU A 95 -4.20 -20.25 -2.42
C LEU A 95 -2.95 -21.04 -2.07
N GLU A 96 -1.80 -20.44 -2.35
CA GLU A 96 -0.50 -21.00 -2.02
C GLU A 96 0.37 -19.91 -1.39
N ALA A 97 1.11 -20.28 -0.36
CA ALA A 97 2.12 -19.43 0.24
C ALA A 97 3.34 -20.29 0.53
N HIS A 98 4.43 -20.01 -0.19
CA HIS A 98 5.70 -20.69 -0.01
C HIS A 98 6.74 -19.71 0.54
N ARG A 99 7.39 -20.09 1.64
CA ARG A 99 8.57 -19.40 2.15
C ARG A 99 9.77 -20.30 1.95
N GLY A 100 10.58 -19.98 0.94
CA GLY A 100 11.88 -20.61 0.78
C GLY A 100 12.91 -20.13 1.83
N PRO A 101 14.11 -20.73 1.84
CA PRO A 101 15.14 -20.47 2.86
C PRO A 101 15.77 -19.06 2.80
N SER A 102 15.49 -18.29 1.76
CA SER A 102 15.99 -16.93 1.57
C SER A 102 14.82 -15.96 1.32
N ALA A 103 14.99 -14.69 1.72
CA ALA A 103 13.91 -13.69 1.68
C ALA A 103 13.31 -13.48 0.27
N ASN A 104 14.11 -13.69 -0.77
CA ASN A 104 13.70 -13.62 -2.18
C ASN A 104 12.94 -14.86 -2.70
N LYS A 105 12.70 -15.87 -1.86
CA LYS A 105 11.94 -17.08 -2.20
C LYS A 105 10.57 -17.12 -1.51
N TYR A 106 10.07 -15.95 -1.13
CA TYR A 106 8.69 -15.81 -0.68
C TYR A 106 7.78 -15.69 -1.90
N SER A 107 6.87 -16.65 -2.06
CA SER A 107 5.84 -16.66 -3.11
C SER A 107 4.49 -16.73 -2.43
N VAL A 108 3.57 -15.86 -2.83
CA VAL A 108 2.18 -15.88 -2.39
C VAL A 108 1.30 -15.75 -3.61
N GLU A 109 0.40 -16.71 -3.78
CA GLU A 109 -0.53 -16.73 -4.89
C GLU A 109 -1.96 -16.54 -4.39
N TYR A 110 -2.67 -15.62 -5.01
CA TYR A 110 -4.09 -15.40 -4.79
C TYR A 110 -4.87 -15.73 -6.06
N GLY A 111 -5.95 -16.50 -5.93
CA GLY A 111 -6.85 -16.76 -7.05
C GLY A 111 -7.54 -15.48 -7.52
N PHE A 112 -7.65 -15.28 -8.83
CA PHE A 112 -8.30 -14.11 -9.43
C PHE A 112 -9.32 -14.54 -10.49
N GLU A 113 -10.58 -14.14 -10.30
CA GLU A 113 -11.62 -14.31 -11.30
C GLU A 113 -11.54 -13.15 -12.30
N GLN A 114 -11.36 -13.46 -13.59
CA GLN A 114 -11.13 -12.43 -14.62
C GLN A 114 -12.32 -11.47 -14.76
N ASP A 115 -13.53 -11.95 -14.51
CA ASP A 115 -14.78 -11.19 -14.64
C ASP A 115 -14.98 -10.17 -13.50
N ASN A 116 -14.15 -10.23 -12.44
CA ASN A 116 -14.21 -9.28 -11.32
C ASN A 116 -14.02 -7.83 -11.78
N TRP A 117 -13.26 -7.61 -12.85
CA TRP A 117 -13.07 -6.27 -13.41
C TRP A 117 -14.35 -5.70 -14.01
N GLU A 118 -15.13 -6.52 -14.72
CA GLU A 118 -16.40 -6.07 -15.33
C GLU A 118 -17.45 -5.76 -14.26
N ARG A 119 -17.39 -6.50 -13.14
CA ARG A 119 -18.32 -6.40 -12.02
C ARG A 119 -17.76 -5.61 -10.84
N TRP A 120 -16.72 -4.79 -11.04
CA TRP A 120 -16.02 -4.07 -9.95
C TRP A 120 -16.96 -3.27 -9.02
N ARG A 121 -18.08 -2.76 -9.56
CA ARG A 121 -19.10 -2.04 -8.79
C ARG A 121 -19.74 -2.89 -7.69
N ASN A 122 -19.87 -4.19 -7.92
CA ASN A 122 -20.42 -5.14 -6.94
C ASN A 122 -19.44 -5.39 -5.78
N HIS A 123 -18.18 -4.99 -5.95
CA HIS A 123 -17.11 -5.13 -4.97
C HIS A 123 -16.75 -3.79 -4.31
N LEU A 124 -17.53 -2.73 -4.55
CA LEU A 124 -17.36 -1.48 -3.82
C LEU A 124 -17.88 -1.64 -2.40
N LEU A 125 -17.08 -1.19 -1.42
CA LEU A 125 -17.58 -1.03 -0.07
C LEU A 125 -18.76 -0.08 -0.07
N ALA A 126 -19.88 -0.58 0.45
CA ALA A 126 -21.07 0.22 0.65
C ALA A 126 -20.75 1.37 1.61
N PRO A 127 -21.33 2.57 1.44
CA PRO A 127 -21.05 3.73 2.27
C PRO A 127 -21.14 3.45 3.78
N GLU A 128 -22.05 2.58 4.18
CA GLU A 128 -22.31 2.17 5.56
C GLU A 128 -21.12 1.41 6.17
N VAL A 129 -20.37 0.69 5.33
CA VAL A 129 -19.22 -0.14 5.74
C VAL A 129 -17.91 0.64 5.71
N ARG A 130 -17.89 1.84 5.10
CA ARG A 130 -16.68 2.69 5.03
C ARG A 130 -16.29 3.28 6.39
N GLY A 131 -17.19 3.20 7.37
CA GLY A 131 -17.02 3.75 8.71
C GLY A 131 -17.45 5.21 8.81
N GLU A 132 -17.52 5.70 10.04
CA GLU A 132 -17.84 7.10 10.32
C GLU A 132 -16.71 8.03 9.87
N LYS A 133 -17.03 9.27 9.55
CA LYS A 133 -16.01 10.29 9.26
C LYS A 133 -15.23 10.61 10.52
N ALA A 134 -13.90 10.54 10.42
CA ALA A 134 -13.04 10.87 11.54
C ALA A 134 -12.96 12.38 11.73
N VAL A 135 -13.22 12.86 12.96
CA VAL A 135 -12.97 14.25 13.35
C VAL A 135 -11.46 14.51 13.49
N PHE A 136 -10.71 13.51 13.95
CA PHE A 136 -9.25 13.54 14.03
C PHE A 136 -8.64 12.31 13.35
N GLU A 137 -7.50 12.49 12.69
CA GLU A 137 -6.85 11.45 11.87
C GLU A 137 -6.47 10.18 12.64
N PHE A 138 -6.26 10.28 13.95
CA PHE A 138 -5.87 9.16 14.81
C PHE A 138 -7.05 8.36 15.38
N LEU A 139 -8.30 8.80 15.16
CA LEU A 139 -9.46 8.12 15.73
C LEU A 139 -9.58 6.67 15.23
N ALA A 140 -9.96 5.81 16.16
CA ALA A 140 -10.27 4.41 15.94
C ALA A 140 -11.43 4.02 16.86
N THR A 141 -12.10 2.91 16.55
CA THR A 141 -13.11 2.36 17.44
C THR A 141 -12.48 1.93 18.77
N PRO A 142 -13.21 1.98 19.91
CA PRO A 142 -12.63 1.70 21.23
C PRO A 142 -11.99 0.30 21.36
N ASP A 143 -12.51 -0.65 20.60
CA ASP A 143 -12.04 -2.04 20.53
C ASP A 143 -10.85 -2.25 19.58
N TYR A 144 -10.56 -1.29 18.70
CA TYR A 144 -9.50 -1.41 17.70
C TYR A 144 -8.11 -1.54 18.33
N LEU A 145 -7.74 -0.66 19.27
CA LEU A 145 -6.42 -0.71 19.92
C LEU A 145 -6.20 -2.03 20.68
N PRO A 146 -7.14 -2.50 21.54
CA PRO A 146 -7.04 -3.82 22.16
C PRO A 146 -6.89 -4.96 21.14
N TRP A 147 -7.68 -4.94 20.06
CA TRP A 147 -7.56 -5.94 18.99
C TRP A 147 -6.20 -5.87 18.29
N PHE A 148 -5.73 -4.67 17.95
CA PHE A 148 -4.48 -4.44 17.25
C PHE A 148 -3.30 -4.99 18.05
N VAL A 149 -3.23 -4.69 19.35
CA VAL A 149 -2.18 -5.22 20.23
C VAL A 149 -2.20 -6.75 20.28
N LYS A 150 -3.39 -7.36 20.25
CA LYS A 150 -3.55 -8.82 20.25
C LYS A 150 -3.08 -9.48 18.95
N VAL A 151 -3.35 -8.88 17.79
CA VAL A 151 -3.06 -9.49 16.47
C VAL A 151 -1.73 -9.05 15.87
N SER A 152 -1.27 -7.85 16.23
CA SER A 152 0.10 -7.42 15.94
C SER A 152 1.04 -8.30 16.74
N HIS A 153 2.20 -8.63 16.18
CA HIS A 153 3.25 -9.23 16.99
C HIS A 153 3.80 -8.08 17.85
N PRO A 154 3.61 -8.06 19.18
CA PRO A 154 4.28 -7.11 20.05
C PRO A 154 5.71 -7.61 20.23
N VAL A 155 6.48 -7.57 19.16
CA VAL A 155 7.93 -7.65 19.20
C VAL A 155 8.44 -6.38 18.55
N ILE A 156 8.12 -5.26 19.20
CA ILE A 156 9.18 -4.28 19.38
C ILE A 156 10.01 -4.92 20.48
N THR A 157 11.05 -5.67 20.12
CA THR A 157 12.02 -6.09 21.13
C THR A 157 12.42 -4.80 21.83
N ASN A 158 12.11 -4.66 23.13
CA ASN A 158 12.82 -3.72 23.96
C ASN A 158 14.25 -4.24 23.92
N LEU A 159 15.01 -3.80 22.92
CA LEU A 159 16.43 -4.02 22.85
C LEU A 159 16.95 -3.54 24.18
N SER A 160 17.62 -4.42 24.93
CA SER A 160 18.30 -3.98 26.13
C SER A 160 19.25 -2.84 25.75
N PHE A 161 19.68 -2.02 26.71
CA PHE A 161 20.64 -0.96 26.43
C PHE A 161 21.88 -1.50 25.69
N GLU A 162 22.31 -2.72 26.04
CA GLU A 162 23.41 -3.46 25.40
C GLU A 162 23.10 -3.83 23.94
N ASP A 163 21.86 -4.23 23.63
CA ASP A 163 21.42 -4.54 22.26
C ASP A 163 21.29 -3.28 21.39
N LEU A 164 20.86 -2.15 21.96
CA LEU A 164 20.81 -0.85 21.26
C LEU A 164 22.20 -0.34 20.93
N GLU A 165 23.16 -0.53 21.83
CA GLU A 165 24.56 -0.13 21.63
C GLU A 165 25.21 -0.99 20.53
N MET A 166 24.96 -2.30 20.53
CA MET A 166 25.38 -3.20 19.44
C MET A 166 24.78 -2.82 18.08
N VAL A 167 23.47 -2.52 18.03
CA VAL A 167 22.79 -2.09 16.81
C VAL A 167 23.29 -0.72 16.35
N ALA A 168 23.49 0.23 17.26
CA ALA A 168 24.05 1.55 16.95
C ALA A 168 25.47 1.46 16.40
N THR A 169 26.31 0.59 16.96
CA THR A 169 27.68 0.34 16.48
C THR A 169 27.66 -0.28 15.07
N THR A 170 26.76 -1.25 14.84
CA THR A 170 26.55 -1.87 13.52
C THR A 170 26.03 -0.87 12.48
N ILE A 171 25.19 0.09 12.87
CA ILE A 171 24.69 1.16 11.99
C ILE A 171 25.76 2.23 11.73
N ALA A 172 26.66 2.46 12.69
CA ALA A 172 27.78 3.40 12.59
C ALA A 172 28.79 2.94 11.52
N ASP A 173 29.13 1.65 11.54
CA ASP A 173 30.02 1.03 10.56
C ASP A 173 29.45 1.04 9.13
N ASN A 174 28.11 1.10 9.00
CA ASN A 174 27.41 1.17 7.72
C ASN A 174 27.08 2.60 7.25
N GLY A 175 27.58 3.64 7.94
CA GLY A 175 27.48 5.04 7.50
C GLY A 175 26.07 5.65 7.51
N LEU A 176 25.09 4.99 8.16
CA LEU A 176 23.66 5.38 8.15
C LEU A 176 23.25 6.37 9.26
N LEU A 177 24.20 6.82 10.08
CA LEU A 177 23.92 7.39 11.40
C LEU A 177 23.54 8.88 11.40
N GLU A 178 23.93 9.67 10.39
CA GLU A 178 23.60 11.11 10.36
C GLU A 178 22.09 11.39 10.28
N ARG A 179 21.32 10.56 9.55
CA ARG A 179 19.88 10.78 9.37
C ARG A 179 19.00 10.30 10.52
N ASN A 180 19.42 9.25 11.23
CA ASN A 180 18.58 8.58 12.23
C ASN A 180 18.87 8.99 13.67
N ARG A 181 19.91 9.80 13.90
CA ARG A 181 20.30 10.27 15.24
C ARG A 181 19.20 11.03 15.97
N ARG A 182 18.39 11.83 15.25
CA ARG A 182 17.26 12.56 15.85
C ARG A 182 16.12 11.65 16.34
N ALA A 183 15.87 10.54 15.63
CA ALA A 183 14.84 9.58 16.03
C ALA A 183 15.29 8.77 17.25
N LEU A 184 16.58 8.43 17.32
CA LEU A 184 17.18 7.75 18.46
C LEU A 184 17.22 8.66 19.70
N ASP A 185 17.66 9.92 19.55
CA ASP A 185 17.68 10.90 20.65
C ASP A 185 16.27 11.19 21.19
N ALA A 186 15.25 11.17 20.33
CA ALA A 186 13.86 11.34 20.73
C ALA A 186 13.32 10.11 21.50
N ALA A 187 13.69 8.89 21.08
CA ALA A 187 13.30 7.65 21.75
C ALA A 187 13.95 7.51 23.12
N LEU A 188 15.25 7.84 23.24
CA LEU A 188 15.98 7.82 24.51
C LEU A 188 15.38 8.81 25.52
N ARG A 189 15.03 10.02 25.09
CA ARG A 189 14.33 11.01 25.93
C ARG A 189 12.95 10.55 26.38
N TRP A 190 12.26 9.74 25.57
CA TRP A 190 10.96 9.15 25.93
C TRP A 190 11.10 8.06 27.01
N MET A 191 12.22 7.34 27.02
CA MET A 191 12.49 6.26 27.99
C MET A 191 12.98 6.78 29.36
N ASP A 192 13.55 7.99 29.41
CA ASP A 192 14.00 8.64 30.66
C ASP A 192 12.90 9.40 31.41
N LEU A 193 11.66 9.42 30.91
CA LEU A 193 10.55 10.07 31.61
C LEU A 193 10.09 9.21 32.80
N PRO A 194 9.88 9.80 33.99
CA PRO A 194 9.38 9.06 35.14
C PRO A 194 7.99 8.46 34.81
N PRO A 195 7.68 7.26 35.34
CA PRO A 195 6.48 6.49 34.99
C PRO A 195 5.15 7.20 35.28
N GLU A 196 5.17 8.32 36.00
CA GLU A 196 3.99 9.14 36.34
C GLU A 196 3.38 9.91 35.15
N VAL A 197 4.12 10.09 34.04
CA VAL A 197 3.61 10.77 32.84
C VAL A 197 2.85 9.81 31.90
N CYS A 198 2.95 8.49 32.13
CA CYS A 198 2.40 7.46 31.25
C CYS A 198 1.06 6.87 31.72
N MET A 199 0.31 7.62 32.53
CA MET A 199 -1.07 7.30 32.92
C MET A 199 -2.01 8.22 32.17
N ILE A 200 -2.62 7.71 31.10
CA ILE A 200 -3.80 8.33 30.47
C ILE A 200 -5.01 7.70 31.15
N GLU A 201 -5.71 8.48 31.98
CA GLU A 201 -7.13 8.26 32.31
C GLU A 201 -8.02 8.47 31.07
#